data_AF-A0A661EMR3-F1
#
_entry.id   AF-A0A661EMR3-F1
#
_cell.length_a   1.000
_cell.length_b   1.000
_cell.length_c   1.000
_cell.angle_alpha   90.00
_cell.angle_beta   90.00
_cell.angle_gamma   90.00
#
_symmetry.space_group_name_H-M   'P 1'
#
loop_
_entity.id
_entity.type
_entity.pdbx_description
1 polymer ?
#
loop_
_entity_poly.entity_id
_entity_poly.type
_entity_poly.pdbx_seq_one_letter_code
_entity_poly.pdbx_strand_id
1 'polypeptide(L)'
;MKLSSLIKKGGLNELMTVTPATDATLESGTVAPVAGVMVTSELDTRLKTVLAKSCTGLPITVAQVRQALSTEDIEDWQNGDISDENLLAFAPALVERKLMEQGVVPSHYTEQATCKQCGPVWLWFTGKVLGCPWCWNQAKGKPIPCPPSRSI
;
A
#
# COMPACT_ATOMS: atom_id res chain seq x y z
N MET A 1 4.24 7.99 -3.93
CA MET A 1 4.02 6.53 -3.88
C MET A 1 2.66 6.32 -4.53
N LYS A 2 2.59 5.66 -5.69
CA LYS A 2 1.32 5.36 -6.39
C LYS A 2 0.83 3.99 -5.95
N LEU A 3 -0.47 3.83 -5.68
CA LEU A 3 -1.03 2.54 -5.23
C LEU A 3 -0.95 1.48 -6.34
N SER A 4 -1.26 1.85 -7.57
CA SER A 4 -1.12 0.99 -8.77
C SER A 4 0.28 0.41 -8.92
N SER A 5 1.32 1.16 -8.52
CA SER A 5 2.71 0.70 -8.52
C SER A 5 3.05 -0.26 -7.37
N LEU A 6 2.27 -0.28 -6.29
CA LEU A 6 2.44 -1.22 -5.17
C LEU A 6 1.77 -2.56 -5.47
N ILE A 7 0.59 -2.52 -6.08
CA ILE A 7 -0.16 -3.71 -6.49
C ILE A 7 0.63 -4.51 -7.54
N LYS A 8 1.16 -3.83 -8.57
CA LYS A 8 1.98 -4.45 -9.63
C LYS A 8 3.31 -5.04 -9.13
N LYS A 9 3.78 -4.66 -7.94
CA LYS A 9 5.04 -5.15 -7.34
C LYS A 9 4.85 -6.31 -6.35
N GLY A 10 3.65 -6.89 -6.25
CA GLY A 10 3.37 -8.05 -5.39
C GLY A 10 3.15 -7.73 -3.91
N GLY A 11 3.53 -6.54 -3.44
CA GLY A 11 3.57 -6.21 -2.00
C GLY A 11 2.22 -6.11 -1.28
N LEU A 12 1.09 -6.09 -1.99
CA LEU A 12 -0.25 -6.10 -1.38
C LEU A 12 -0.98 -7.44 -1.54
N ASN A 13 -0.58 -8.26 -2.52
CA ASN A 13 -1.28 -9.50 -2.86
C ASN A 13 -0.68 -10.72 -2.14
N GLU A 14 0.54 -10.64 -1.60
CA GLU A 14 1.19 -11.75 -0.89
C GLU A 14 0.67 -12.00 0.54
N LEU A 15 -0.24 -11.16 1.06
CA LEU A 15 -0.88 -11.37 2.37
C LEU A 15 -2.16 -12.23 2.31
N MET A 16 -2.62 -12.63 1.12
CA MET A 16 -3.88 -13.35 0.95
C MET A 16 -3.79 -14.48 -0.08
N THR A 17 -3.02 -15.52 0.21
CA THR A 17 -3.17 -16.80 -0.51
C THR A 17 -4.08 -17.75 0.25
N VAL A 18 -5.37 -17.68 -0.08
CA VAL A 18 -6.25 -18.85 -0.11
C VAL A 18 -7.18 -18.76 -1.33
N THR A 19 -6.98 -19.67 -2.27
CA THR A 19 -7.91 -20.09 -3.34
C THR A 19 -7.89 -21.62 -3.30
N PRO A 20 -8.94 -22.40 -3.71
CA PRO A 20 -9.96 -22.10 -4.74
C PRO A 20 -11.41 -22.48 -4.29
N ALA A 21 -12.50 -22.44 -5.07
CA ALA A 21 -12.74 -22.58 -6.51
C ALA A 21 -14.19 -22.16 -6.92
N THR A 22 -14.38 -21.83 -8.22
CA THR A 22 -15.53 -22.03 -9.16
C THR A 22 -16.96 -21.55 -8.77
N ASP A 23 -17.90 -21.12 -9.64
CA ASP A 23 -18.20 -21.25 -11.08
C ASP A 23 -19.29 -20.20 -11.50
N ALA A 24 -19.51 -20.03 -12.83
CA ALA A 24 -20.68 -19.47 -13.56
C ALA A 24 -21.05 -17.97 -13.40
N THR A 25 -21.61 -17.20 -14.36
CA THR A 25 -21.98 -17.28 -15.80
C THR A 25 -22.39 -15.84 -16.22
N LEU A 26 -22.33 -15.53 -17.52
CA LEU A 26 -22.75 -14.31 -18.22
C LEU A 26 -24.06 -13.64 -17.73
N GLU A 27 -24.22 -12.33 -18.00
CA GLU A 27 -25.23 -11.80 -18.94
C GLU A 27 -25.02 -10.30 -19.24
N SER A 28 -25.28 -9.97 -20.51
CA SER A 28 -25.13 -8.69 -21.18
C SER A 28 -26.31 -7.76 -20.87
N GLY A 29 -26.06 -6.45 -20.76
CA GLY A 29 -27.12 -5.46 -20.52
C GLY A 29 -26.68 -4.04 -20.83
N THR A 30 -26.64 -3.70 -22.13
CA THR A 30 -26.46 -2.32 -22.61
C THR A 30 -27.70 -1.49 -22.30
N VAL A 31 -27.56 -0.50 -21.43
CA VAL A 31 -28.50 0.63 -21.30
C VAL A 31 -27.73 1.95 -21.27
N ALA A 32 -28.12 2.86 -22.16
CA ALA A 32 -27.48 4.14 -22.44
C ALA A 32 -27.40 5.07 -21.21
N PRO A 33 -26.34 5.89 -21.04
CA PRO A 33 -26.27 6.78 -19.88
C PRO A 33 -26.86 8.16 -20.21
N VAL A 34 -27.96 8.49 -19.53
CA VAL A 34 -28.32 9.88 -19.19
C VAL A 34 -27.95 10.06 -17.70
N ALA A 35 -26.65 10.14 -17.37
CA ALA A 35 -26.22 9.91 -15.96
C ALA A 35 -24.90 10.58 -15.52
N GLY A 36 -24.50 11.73 -16.07
CA GLY A 36 -23.18 12.32 -15.78
C GLY A 36 -22.97 12.87 -14.35
N VAL A 37 -24.03 13.30 -13.67
CA VAL A 37 -23.90 14.02 -12.38
C VAL A 37 -24.19 13.15 -11.15
N MET A 38 -25.05 12.13 -11.28
CA MET A 38 -25.44 11.28 -10.15
C MET A 38 -24.38 10.20 -9.84
N VAL A 39 -23.79 9.61 -10.88
CA VAL A 39 -22.77 8.53 -10.77
C VAL A 39 -21.51 9.01 -10.05
N THR A 40 -21.11 10.27 -10.23
CA THR A 40 -19.91 10.82 -9.58
C THR A 40 -20.10 11.01 -8.08
N SER A 41 -21.32 11.37 -7.64
CA SER A 41 -21.64 11.55 -6.22
C SER A 41 -21.68 10.23 -5.43
N GLU A 42 -22.16 9.16 -6.07
CA GLU A 42 -22.21 7.82 -5.48
C GLU A 42 -20.81 7.21 -5.35
N LEU A 43 -19.99 7.33 -6.40
CA LEU A 43 -18.59 6.88 -6.38
C LEU A 43 -17.76 7.63 -5.34
N ASP A 44 -17.95 8.93 -5.18
CA ASP A 44 -17.25 9.72 -4.14
C ASP A 44 -17.68 9.29 -2.73
N THR A 45 -18.97 9.01 -2.53
CA THR A 45 -19.49 8.49 -1.26
C THR A 45 -18.93 7.10 -0.94
N ARG A 46 -18.86 6.21 -1.94
CA ARG A 46 -18.27 4.88 -1.81
C ARG A 46 -16.78 4.97 -1.48
N LEU A 47 -16.03 5.80 -2.21
CA LEU A 47 -14.60 6.02 -1.97
C LEU A 47 -14.37 6.53 -0.54
N LYS A 48 -15.09 7.56 -0.11
CA LYS A 48 -15.00 8.09 1.27
C LYS A 48 -15.28 7.01 2.31
N THR A 49 -16.26 6.14 2.07
CA THR A 49 -16.61 5.05 2.97
C THR A 49 -15.47 4.02 3.09
N VAL A 50 -14.90 3.59 1.96
CA VAL A 50 -13.77 2.64 1.95
C VAL A 50 -12.54 3.25 2.62
N LEU A 51 -12.24 4.52 2.36
CA LEU A 51 -11.12 5.23 2.99
C LEU A 51 -11.34 5.46 4.49
N ALA A 52 -12.58 5.73 4.92
CA ALA A 52 -12.90 5.83 6.34
C ALA A 52 -12.68 4.49 7.05
N LYS A 53 -13.11 3.38 6.43
CA LYS A 53 -12.87 2.04 6.95
C LYS A 53 -11.38 1.74 7.05
N SER A 54 -10.57 2.09 6.05
CA SER A 54 -9.12 1.83 6.05
C SER A 54 -8.36 2.61 7.13
N CYS A 55 -8.89 3.76 7.59
CA CYS A 55 -8.26 4.57 8.64
C CYS A 55 -8.59 4.10 10.07
N THR A 56 -9.47 3.11 10.26
CA THR A 56 -9.92 2.67 11.58
C THR A 56 -8.76 2.20 12.45
N GLY A 57 -8.58 2.81 13.62
CA GLY A 57 -7.51 2.46 14.57
C GLY A 57 -6.11 2.92 14.17
N LEU A 58 -5.97 3.73 13.11
CA LEU A 58 -4.69 4.24 12.63
C LEU A 58 -4.53 5.74 12.90
N PRO A 59 -3.29 6.23 13.14
CA PRO A 59 -3.00 7.65 13.31
C PRO A 59 -2.93 8.38 11.95
N ILE A 60 -3.91 8.18 11.08
CA ILE A 60 -4.02 8.80 9.76
C ILE A 60 -5.47 9.19 9.46
N THR A 61 -5.67 10.30 8.78
CA THR A 61 -7.00 10.80 8.41
C THR A 61 -7.38 10.38 6.99
N VAL A 62 -8.68 10.30 6.71
CA VAL A 62 -9.22 10.06 5.36
C VAL A 62 -8.66 11.06 4.34
N ALA A 63 -8.54 12.33 4.72
CA ALA A 63 -7.98 13.37 3.87
C ALA A 63 -6.51 13.09 3.49
N GLN A 64 -5.70 12.61 4.43
CA GLN A 64 -4.31 12.25 4.16
C GLN A 64 -4.18 11.02 3.25
N VAL A 65 -5.03 10.01 3.43
CA VAL A 65 -5.04 8.84 2.53
C VAL A 65 -5.50 9.26 1.13
N ARG A 66 -6.57 10.08 1.05
CA ARG A 66 -7.09 10.61 -0.22
C ARG A 66 -6.07 11.46 -0.99
N GLN A 67 -5.27 12.26 -0.27
CA GLN A 67 -4.20 13.07 -0.85
C GLN A 67 -3.01 12.22 -1.36
N ALA A 68 -2.80 11.05 -0.77
CA ALA A 68 -1.74 10.14 -1.18
C ALA A 68 -2.09 9.32 -2.43
N LEU A 69 -3.38 9.13 -2.71
CA LEU A 69 -3.86 8.51 -3.95
C LEU A 69 -3.68 9.47 -5.13
N SER A 70 -3.11 8.97 -6.23
CA SER A 70 -3.09 9.70 -7.49
C SER A 70 -4.44 9.63 -8.18
N THR A 71 -4.71 10.52 -9.14
CA THR A 71 -5.93 10.48 -9.97
C THR A 71 -6.08 9.12 -10.66
N GLU A 72 -4.98 8.58 -11.21
CA GLU A 72 -4.91 7.26 -11.84
C GLU A 72 -5.32 6.14 -10.87
N ASP A 73 -4.87 6.18 -9.59
CA ASP A 73 -5.27 5.16 -8.61
C ASP A 73 -6.79 5.17 -8.32
N ILE A 74 -7.43 6.33 -8.45
CA ILE A 74 -8.87 6.47 -8.22
C ILE A 74 -9.65 6.03 -9.44
N GLU A 75 -9.17 6.37 -10.64
CA GLU A 75 -9.72 5.90 -11.91
C GLU A 75 -9.63 4.37 -12.00
N ASP A 76 -8.46 3.79 -11.70
CA ASP A 76 -8.25 2.34 -11.65
C ASP A 76 -9.20 1.67 -10.64
N TRP A 77 -9.43 2.28 -9.46
CA TRP A 77 -10.41 1.78 -8.50
C TRP A 77 -11.86 1.88 -8.98
N GLN A 78 -12.22 2.97 -9.65
CA GLN A 78 -13.55 3.15 -10.24
C GLN A 78 -13.83 2.12 -11.34
N ASN A 79 -12.79 1.77 -12.11
CA ASN A 79 -12.84 0.77 -13.18
C ASN A 79 -12.76 -0.68 -12.66
N GLY A 80 -12.43 -0.88 -11.37
CA GLY A 80 -12.30 -2.19 -10.75
C GLY A 80 -10.92 -2.84 -10.89
N ASP A 81 -9.94 -2.14 -11.46
CA ASP A 81 -8.54 -2.59 -11.55
C ASP A 81 -7.82 -2.55 -10.20
N ILE A 82 -8.32 -1.73 -9.27
CA ILE A 82 -7.93 -1.69 -7.86
C ILE A 82 -9.15 -2.06 -7.03
N SER A 83 -9.02 -3.07 -6.16
CA SER A 83 -10.13 -3.49 -5.31
C SER A 83 -10.26 -2.65 -4.04
N ASP A 84 -11.41 -2.75 -3.36
CA ASP A 84 -11.60 -2.15 -2.04
C ASP A 84 -10.57 -2.68 -1.04
N GLU A 85 -10.18 -3.95 -1.11
CA GLU A 85 -9.16 -4.56 -0.26
C GLU A 85 -7.79 -3.90 -0.46
N ASN A 86 -7.44 -3.53 -1.70
CA ASN A 86 -6.21 -2.80 -1.95
C ASN A 86 -6.25 -1.40 -1.31
N LEU A 87 -7.39 -0.71 -1.35
CA LEU A 87 -7.55 0.58 -0.65
C LEU A 87 -7.54 0.42 0.88
N LEU A 88 -8.09 -0.67 1.40
CA LEU A 88 -8.07 -1.01 2.83
C LEU A 88 -6.64 -1.23 3.32
N ALA A 89 -5.82 -1.93 2.54
CA ALA A 89 -4.42 -2.18 2.87
C ALA A 89 -3.49 -0.98 2.62
N PHE A 90 -3.95 0.04 1.88
CA PHE A 90 -3.13 1.21 1.57
C PHE A 90 -2.89 2.14 2.76
N ALA A 91 -3.91 2.39 3.59
CA ALA A 91 -3.78 3.25 4.77
C ALA A 91 -2.72 2.76 5.79
N PRO A 92 -2.69 1.48 6.21
CA PRO A 92 -1.62 0.99 7.09
C PRO A 92 -0.24 1.05 6.42
N ALA A 93 -0.14 0.74 5.12
CA ALA A 93 1.12 0.87 4.39
C ALA A 93 1.65 2.32 4.34
N LEU A 94 0.75 3.32 4.26
CA LEU A 94 1.13 4.74 4.35
C LEU A 94 1.63 5.12 5.74
N VAL A 95 0.99 4.63 6.80
CA VAL A 95 1.44 4.86 8.19
C VAL A 95 2.83 4.29 8.37
N GLU A 96 3.04 3.04 7.98
CA GLU A 96 4.34 2.38 8.07
C GLU A 96 5.40 3.11 7.24
N ARG A 97 5.05 3.56 6.04
CA ARG A 97 5.97 4.36 5.22
C ARG A 97 6.41 5.63 5.92
N LYS A 98 5.50 6.34 6.60
CA LYS A 98 5.81 7.54 7.38
C LYS A 98 6.74 7.23 8.56
N LEU A 99 6.52 6.12 9.26
CA LEU A 99 7.40 5.64 10.33
C LEU A 99 8.82 5.38 9.79
N MET A 100 8.91 4.65 8.68
CA MET A 100 10.19 4.36 8.04
C MET A 100 10.91 5.63 7.57
N GLU A 101 10.20 6.63 7.07
CA GLU A 101 10.80 7.93 6.68
C GLU A 101 11.39 8.71 7.86
N GLN A 102 10.95 8.41 9.08
CA GLN A 102 11.50 8.95 10.33
C GLN A 102 12.62 8.08 10.91
N GLY A 103 12.96 6.97 10.25
CA GLY A 103 13.95 6.00 10.73
C GLY A 103 13.40 5.05 11.79
N VAL A 104 12.07 5.00 11.99
CA VAL A 104 11.44 4.05 12.91
C VAL A 104 11.30 2.70 12.22
N VAL A 105 11.63 1.62 12.94
CA VAL A 105 11.51 0.23 12.47
C VAL A 105 10.07 -0.24 12.69
N PRO A 106 9.37 -0.74 11.65
CA PRO A 106 8.09 -1.40 11.84
C PRO A 106 8.20 -2.61 12.77
N SER A 107 7.19 -2.88 13.60
CA SER A 107 7.25 -3.92 14.64
C SER A 107 7.49 -5.34 14.11
N HIS A 108 7.14 -5.62 12.85
CA HIS A 108 7.33 -6.92 12.22
C HIS A 108 8.66 -7.05 11.44
N TYR A 109 9.50 -6.01 11.44
CA TYR A 109 10.85 -6.05 10.89
C TYR A 109 11.82 -6.48 11.99
N THR A 110 11.85 -7.77 12.27
CA THR A 110 12.58 -8.36 13.41
C THR A 110 13.91 -8.99 13.02
N GLU A 111 14.19 -9.16 11.73
CA GLU A 111 15.35 -9.89 11.22
C GLU A 111 16.43 -8.94 10.71
N GLN A 112 17.69 -9.33 10.90
CA GLN A 112 18.82 -8.61 10.32
C GLN A 112 19.08 -9.08 8.88
N ALA A 113 19.10 -8.13 7.96
CA ALA A 113 19.46 -8.33 6.56
C ALA A 113 20.56 -7.36 6.11
N THR A 114 21.12 -7.59 4.92
CA THR A 114 22.12 -6.72 4.31
C THR A 114 21.61 -6.15 2.99
N CYS A 115 21.47 -4.83 2.93
CA CYS A 115 21.18 -4.10 1.72
C CYS A 115 22.48 -3.72 1.00
N LYS A 116 22.53 -3.89 -0.33
CA LYS A 116 23.69 -3.48 -1.15
C LYS A 116 23.99 -1.97 -1.07
N GLN A 117 22.96 -1.15 -0.83
CA GLN A 117 23.10 0.31 -0.75
C GLN A 117 23.32 0.78 0.69
N CYS A 118 22.49 0.32 1.64
CA CYS A 118 22.49 0.85 3.00
C CYS A 118 23.34 0.05 4.00
N GLY A 119 23.82 -1.15 3.64
CA GLY A 119 24.48 -2.04 4.59
C GLY A 119 23.49 -2.81 5.48
N PRO A 120 23.82 -3.09 6.75
CA PRO A 120 22.94 -3.79 7.68
C PRO A 120 21.63 -3.03 7.92
N VAL A 121 20.50 -3.74 7.84
CA VAL A 121 19.14 -3.18 8.01
C VAL A 121 18.22 -4.20 8.68
N TRP A 122 17.13 -3.72 9.28
CA TRP A 122 16.04 -4.56 9.78
C TRP A 122 15.07 -4.93 8.65
N LEU A 123 14.65 -6.18 8.52
CA LEU A 123 13.61 -6.63 7.58
C LEU A 123 12.74 -7.71 8.25
N TRP A 124 11.70 -8.17 7.58
CA TRP A 124 10.89 -9.31 8.02
C TRP A 124 11.53 -10.67 7.68
N PHE A 125 12.73 -10.67 7.08
CA PHE A 125 13.48 -11.86 6.70
C PHE A 125 14.98 -11.60 6.71
N THR A 126 15.78 -12.66 6.86
CA THR A 126 17.25 -12.59 6.76
C THR A 126 17.72 -12.72 5.32
N GLY A 127 18.81 -12.05 4.94
CA GLY A 127 19.43 -12.27 3.63
C GLY A 127 20.12 -11.04 3.04
N LYS A 128 20.39 -11.08 1.73
CA LYS A 128 20.94 -9.96 0.97
C LYS A 128 19.90 -9.41 -0.02
N VAL A 129 19.70 -8.10 -0.01
CA VAL A 129 18.75 -7.42 -0.90
C VAL A 129 19.44 -6.35 -1.74
N LEU A 130 18.95 -6.15 -2.96
CA LEU A 130 19.43 -5.08 -3.84
C LEU A 130 19.04 -3.69 -3.31
N GLY A 131 17.87 -3.59 -2.65
CA GLY A 131 17.37 -2.38 -2.03
C GLY A 131 16.53 -2.71 -0.79
N CYS A 132 16.55 -1.83 0.20
CA CYS A 132 15.71 -1.90 1.38
C CYS A 132 14.70 -0.73 1.40
N PRO A 133 13.67 -0.78 2.25
CA PRO A 133 12.68 0.31 2.35
C PRO A 133 13.27 1.69 2.71
N TRP A 134 14.46 1.74 3.32
CA TRP A 134 15.16 2.97 3.67
C TRP A 134 16.19 3.45 2.62
N CYS A 135 16.34 2.81 1.46
CA CYS A 135 17.25 3.32 0.41
C CYS A 135 16.94 4.77 0.03
N TRP A 136 15.67 5.16 0.03
CA TRP A 136 15.26 6.55 -0.19
C TRP A 136 15.63 7.50 0.95
N ASN A 137 15.75 6.98 2.18
CA ASN A 137 16.26 7.77 3.29
C ASN A 137 17.76 8.01 3.11
N GLN A 138 18.51 6.97 2.76
CA GLN A 138 19.94 7.09 2.44
C GLN A 138 20.21 8.16 1.38
N ALA A 139 19.51 8.08 0.26
CA ALA A 139 19.65 9.04 -0.85
C ALA A 139 19.30 10.48 -0.45
N LYS A 140 18.52 10.68 0.62
CA LYS A 140 18.10 11.98 1.13
C LYS A 140 18.84 12.40 2.41
N GLY A 141 19.86 11.65 2.84
CA GLY A 141 20.56 11.90 4.10
C GLY A 141 19.67 11.80 5.35
N LYS A 142 18.58 11.02 5.28
CA LYS A 142 17.67 10.78 6.41
C LYS A 142 18.11 9.58 7.25
N PRO A 143 17.64 9.46 8.51
CA PRO A 143 17.97 8.35 9.38
C PRO A 143 17.64 6.98 8.77
N ILE A 144 18.53 6.02 9.00
CA ILE A 144 18.36 4.60 8.67
C ILE A 144 18.60 3.81 9.96
N PRO A 145 17.64 3.02 10.43
CA PRO A 145 17.84 2.21 11.61
C PRO A 145 18.83 1.08 11.29
N CYS A 146 19.97 1.10 11.98
CA CYS A 146 21.00 0.08 11.85
C CYS A 146 20.85 -0.96 12.96
N PRO A 147 20.76 -2.26 12.64
CA PRO A 147 20.88 -3.32 13.63
C PRO A 147 22.22 -3.23 14.37
N PRO A 148 22.29 -3.61 15.66
CA PRO A 148 23.55 -3.64 16.37
C PRO A 148 24.56 -4.52 15.63
N SER A 149 25.81 -4.10 15.56
CA SER A 149 26.87 -4.99 15.10
C SER A 149 26.90 -6.18 16.04
N ARG A 150 26.78 -7.41 15.52
CA ARG A 150 27.17 -8.60 16.28
C ARG A 150 28.64 -8.42 16.62
N SER A 151 28.93 -8.04 17.86
CA SER A 151 30.22 -8.26 18.46
C SER A 151 30.44 -9.77 18.42
N ILE A 152 31.38 -10.19 17.58
CA ILE A 152 31.92 -11.56 17.56
C ILE A 152 32.80 -11.73 18.80
#